data_AF-A0AAV4ISI0-F1
#
_entry.id   AF-A0AAV4ISI0-F1
#
_cell.length_a   1.000
_cell.length_b   1.000
_cell.length_c   1.000
_cell.angle_alpha   90.00
_cell.angle_beta   90.00
_cell.angle_gamma   90.00
#
_symmetry.space_group_name_H-M   'P 1'
#
loop_
_entity.id
_entity.type
_entity.pdbx_description
1 polymer ?
#
loop_
_entity_poly.entity_id
_entity_poly.type
_entity_poly.pdbx_seq_one_letter_code
_entity_poly.pdbx_strand_id
1 'polypeptide(L)'
;MEFIAYAKDNLEGRSPAKKSAHHHTHRKITLRIGRGGAKRIGKCASSLSVPSLPALVSGRGPSPSARTTRSLPVTPSVPTEEEELQQKRRMHDESRAILHSMNVRESQAEKERERQQERLERLKRQKRSLMEDRTQQALKLLEKALEMDRVLAQDKERQELQLRTKLDEMKKRKGEKKEAEFVEIIDLKEK
;
A
#
# COMPACT_ATOMS: atom_id res chain seq x y z
N MET A 1 41.84 -12.08 -35.08
CA MET A 1 42.91 -12.01 -34.07
C MET A 1 42.51 -12.95 -32.93
N GLU A 2 43.23 -14.07 -32.85
CA GLU A 2 43.80 -14.68 -31.64
C GLU A 2 43.03 -14.48 -30.30
N PHE A 3 42.45 -15.53 -29.70
CA PHE A 3 43.08 -16.46 -28.71
C PHE A 3 43.11 -15.80 -27.30
N ILE A 4 42.75 -16.37 -26.14
CA ILE A 4 42.65 -17.75 -25.63
C ILE A 4 41.67 -17.78 -24.45
N ALA A 5 40.98 -18.91 -24.32
CA ALA A 5 40.27 -19.44 -23.17
C ALA A 5 40.94 -19.27 -21.80
N TYR A 6 40.15 -19.38 -20.72
CA TYR A 6 40.40 -20.41 -19.71
C TYR A 6 39.09 -20.74 -18.99
N ALA A 7 38.60 -21.94 -19.26
CA ALA A 7 37.72 -22.68 -18.37
C ALA A 7 38.57 -23.28 -17.24
N LYS A 8 38.04 -23.22 -16.02
CA LYS A 8 38.34 -24.09 -14.86
C LYS A 8 37.26 -23.72 -13.84
N ASP A 9 36.09 -24.33 -13.90
CA ASP A 9 35.78 -25.65 -13.33
C ASP A 9 36.41 -25.88 -11.96
N ASN A 10 35.57 -26.43 -11.08
CA ASN A 10 35.96 -27.36 -10.02
C ASN A 10 36.63 -26.65 -8.82
N LEU A 11 36.15 -26.77 -7.60
CA LEU A 11 35.65 -27.92 -6.84
C LEU A 11 35.16 -27.29 -5.54
N GLU A 12 34.02 -27.65 -4.97
CA GLU A 12 33.83 -28.73 -4.00
C GLU A 12 32.59 -28.25 -3.24
N GLY A 13 31.59 -29.04 -2.91
CA GLY A 13 31.67 -30.41 -2.47
C GLY A 13 30.50 -30.62 -1.52
N ARG A 14 29.56 -31.45 -1.98
CA ARG A 14 28.95 -32.51 -1.18
C ARG A 14 27.98 -32.12 -0.05
N SER A 15 26.70 -32.12 -0.45
CA SER A 15 25.62 -32.87 0.22
C SER A 15 26.10 -34.26 0.71
N PRO A 16 25.55 -34.82 1.80
CA PRO A 16 24.57 -35.88 1.56
C PRO A 16 23.41 -36.00 2.59
N ALA A 17 22.23 -36.28 2.02
CA ALA A 17 21.27 -37.30 2.46
C ALA A 17 20.40 -36.99 3.72
N LYS A 18 19.13 -37.42 3.82
CA LYS A 18 18.53 -38.72 3.45
C LYS A 18 17.00 -38.59 3.23
N LYS A 19 16.51 -39.23 2.16
CA LYS A 19 15.26 -40.04 2.02
C LYS A 19 13.95 -39.37 2.50
N SER A 20 13.08 -38.83 1.64
CA SER A 20 12.28 -39.50 0.59
C SER A 20 11.98 -40.97 0.89
N ALA A 21 10.84 -41.22 1.52
CA ALA A 21 10.08 -42.46 1.41
C ALA A 21 8.59 -42.15 1.68
N HIS A 22 7.76 -42.66 0.77
CA HIS A 22 6.32 -42.83 0.79
C HIS A 22 5.57 -42.67 2.12
N HIS A 23 4.59 -41.76 2.14
CA HIS A 23 3.15 -42.10 2.02
C HIS A 23 2.34 -40.87 2.43
N HIS A 24 1.94 -40.06 1.46
CA HIS A 24 0.90 -39.07 1.70
C HIS A 24 -0.46 -39.79 1.71
N THR A 25 -0.81 -40.33 2.87
CA THR A 25 -2.17 -40.81 3.15
C THR A 25 -3.10 -39.60 3.08
N HIS A 26 -3.92 -39.55 2.03
CA HIS A 26 -5.06 -38.66 1.94
C HIS A 26 -5.98 -38.89 3.15
N ARG A 27 -5.96 -37.98 4.13
CA ARG A 27 -7.10 -37.83 5.04
C ARG A 27 -8.24 -37.24 4.22
N LYS A 28 -9.15 -38.12 3.80
CA LYS A 28 -10.46 -37.77 3.25
C LYS A 28 -11.21 -36.92 4.26
N ILE A 29 -11.26 -35.61 4.05
CA ILE A 29 -12.27 -34.75 4.68
C ILE A 29 -13.52 -34.86 3.80
N THR A 30 -14.46 -35.69 4.23
CA THR A 30 -15.81 -35.76 3.70
C THR A 30 -16.56 -34.47 4.04
N LEU A 31 -16.62 -33.53 3.10
CA LEU A 31 -17.70 -32.54 3.07
C LEU A 31 -18.87 -33.14 2.29
N ARG A 32 -19.88 -33.58 3.04
CA ARG A 32 -21.22 -33.84 2.50
C ARG A 32 -21.78 -32.51 1.98
N ILE A 33 -21.76 -32.32 0.67
CA ILE A 33 -22.70 -31.42 0.01
C ILE A 33 -23.54 -32.30 -0.92
N GLY A 34 -24.77 -32.52 -0.50
CA GLY A 34 -25.76 -33.26 -1.26
C GLY A 34 -26.10 -32.54 -2.55
N ARG A 35 -25.94 -33.30 -3.64
CA ARG A 35 -26.78 -33.37 -4.85
C ARG A 35 -26.90 -32.14 -5.77
N GLY A 36 -26.20 -32.29 -6.91
CA GLY A 36 -26.66 -31.95 -8.27
C GLY A 36 -26.35 -30.52 -8.71
N GLY A 37 -25.67 -30.23 -9.83
CA GLY A 37 -25.20 -31.03 -10.94
C GLY A 37 -24.89 -30.04 -12.10
N ALA A 38 -23.86 -30.36 -12.88
CA ALA A 38 -23.44 -29.72 -14.13
C ALA A 38 -22.75 -28.33 -14.07
N LYS A 39 -21.42 -28.41 -14.18
CA LYS A 39 -20.48 -27.34 -14.56
C LYS A 39 -20.86 -26.70 -15.90
N ARG A 40 -20.83 -25.36 -15.98
CA ARG A 40 -20.25 -24.64 -17.12
C ARG A 40 -19.32 -23.54 -16.60
N ILE A 41 -18.11 -23.58 -17.15
CA ILE A 41 -16.99 -22.70 -16.89
C ILE A 41 -17.25 -21.35 -17.57
N GLY A 42 -16.89 -20.26 -16.89
CA GLY A 42 -16.52 -19.00 -17.51
C GLY A 42 -17.67 -18.01 -17.71
N LYS A 43 -17.62 -16.92 -16.93
CA LYS A 43 -17.42 -15.56 -17.43
C LYS A 43 -17.62 -14.57 -16.27
N CYS A 44 -16.68 -13.65 -16.16
CA CYS A 44 -16.73 -12.49 -15.29
C CYS A 44 -18.09 -11.79 -15.39
N ALA A 45 -18.70 -11.45 -14.26
CA ALA A 45 -19.78 -10.48 -14.22
C ALA A 45 -19.79 -9.78 -12.86
N SER A 46 -19.36 -8.52 -12.86
CA SER A 46 -19.73 -7.54 -11.84
C SER A 46 -21.25 -7.57 -11.70
N SER A 47 -21.74 -7.95 -10.53
CA SER A 47 -23.16 -7.88 -10.20
C SER A 47 -23.54 -6.42 -9.96
N LEU A 48 -24.03 -5.75 -11.01
CA LEU A 48 -24.85 -4.56 -10.87
C LEU A 48 -26.17 -4.99 -10.22
N SER A 49 -26.43 -4.50 -9.01
CA SER A 49 -27.69 -4.71 -8.31
C SER A 49 -28.80 -3.98 -9.07
N VAL A 50 -29.68 -4.75 -9.73
CA VAL A 50 -30.91 -4.24 -10.33
C VAL A 50 -31.96 -4.15 -9.23
N PRO A 51 -32.60 -3.00 -8.96
CA PRO A 51 -33.72 -2.96 -8.05
C PRO A 51 -34.89 -3.73 -8.68
N SER A 52 -35.39 -4.74 -7.95
CA SER A 52 -36.56 -5.52 -8.35
C SER A 52 -37.79 -4.61 -8.41
N LEU A 53 -38.36 -4.45 -9.61
CA LEU A 53 -39.71 -3.90 -9.76
C LEU A 53 -40.72 -4.86 -9.09
N PRO A 54 -41.74 -4.36 -8.38
CA PRO A 54 -42.75 -5.23 -7.81
C PRO A 54 -43.57 -5.87 -8.94
N ALA A 55 -43.63 -7.21 -8.89
CA ALA A 55 -44.50 -8.02 -9.72
C ALA A 55 -45.96 -7.58 -9.51
N LEU A 56 -46.58 -6.97 -10.52
CA LEU A 56 -48.01 -6.76 -10.53
C LEU A 56 -48.70 -8.11 -10.71
N VAL A 57 -49.20 -8.61 -9.59
CA VAL A 57 -50.07 -9.77 -9.48
C VAL A 57 -51.28 -9.57 -10.39
N SER A 58 -51.41 -10.50 -11.34
CA SER A 58 -52.63 -10.76 -12.11
C SER A 58 -53.78 -11.07 -11.13
N GLY A 59 -54.67 -10.10 -10.97
CA GLY A 59 -55.83 -10.13 -10.07
C GLY A 59 -57.12 -9.79 -10.81
N ARG A 60 -57.68 -10.82 -11.46
CA ARG A 60 -59.10 -11.11 -11.73
C ARG A 60 -60.16 -10.07 -11.25
N GLY A 61 -60.68 -9.29 -12.19
CA GLY A 61 -62.08 -8.77 -12.24
C GLY A 61 -62.46 -7.61 -11.30
N PRO A 62 -63.24 -6.63 -11.80
CA PRO A 62 -64.64 -6.93 -12.12
C PRO A 62 -64.94 -6.84 -13.61
N SER A 63 -65.90 -7.67 -14.03
CA SER A 63 -66.52 -7.66 -15.36
C SER A 63 -66.83 -6.23 -15.82
N PRO A 64 -66.37 -5.77 -16.99
CA PRO A 64 -66.98 -4.60 -17.60
C PRO A 64 -68.37 -5.04 -18.04
N SER A 65 -69.39 -4.66 -17.26
CA SER A 65 -70.76 -4.72 -17.72
C SER A 65 -70.82 -3.91 -19.00
N ALA A 66 -70.99 -4.60 -20.12
CA ALA A 66 -71.19 -4.04 -21.44
C ALA A 66 -72.55 -3.32 -21.49
N ARG A 67 -72.64 -2.18 -20.78
CA ARG A 67 -73.67 -1.18 -20.99
C ARG A 67 -72.99 -0.04 -21.74
N THR A 68 -72.98 -0.19 -23.06
CA THR A 68 -72.68 0.87 -24.02
C THR A 68 -73.73 1.97 -23.90
N THR A 69 -73.67 2.79 -22.86
CA THR A 69 -74.13 4.17 -22.98
C THR A 69 -73.05 4.88 -23.77
N ARG A 70 -73.33 5.15 -25.06
CA ARG A 70 -72.53 6.04 -25.91
C ARG A 70 -72.23 7.33 -25.14
N SER A 71 -71.09 7.41 -24.46
CA SER A 71 -70.53 8.70 -24.10
C SER A 71 -70.00 9.29 -25.40
N LEU A 72 -70.60 10.38 -25.85
CA LEU A 72 -70.08 11.18 -26.95
C LEU A 72 -68.59 11.48 -26.67
N PRO A 73 -67.72 11.52 -27.70
CA PRO A 73 -66.35 11.98 -27.50
C PRO A 73 -66.44 13.36 -26.84
N VAL A 74 -65.87 13.48 -25.64
CA VAL A 74 -65.73 14.78 -24.99
C VAL A 74 -64.85 15.60 -25.91
N THR A 75 -65.44 16.58 -26.60
CA THR A 75 -64.67 17.57 -27.35
C THR A 75 -63.81 18.32 -26.34
N PRO A 76 -62.47 18.33 -26.48
CA PRO A 76 -61.65 19.15 -25.60
C PRO A 76 -62.13 20.59 -25.74
N SER A 77 -62.61 21.18 -24.64
CA SER A 77 -62.93 22.60 -24.61
C SER A 77 -61.64 23.37 -24.89
N VAL A 78 -61.70 24.29 -25.86
CA VAL A 78 -60.59 25.22 -26.09
C VAL A 78 -60.42 26.02 -24.80
N PRO A 79 -59.23 25.97 -24.15
CA PRO A 79 -58.98 26.74 -22.96
C PRO A 79 -59.26 28.21 -23.23
N THR A 80 -59.90 28.88 -22.28
CA THR A 80 -60.04 30.33 -22.37
C THR A 80 -58.67 31.00 -22.23
N GLU A 81 -58.48 32.20 -22.78
CA GLU A 81 -57.19 32.92 -22.71
C GLU A 81 -56.71 33.10 -21.25
N GLU A 82 -57.65 33.24 -20.31
CA GLU A 82 -57.36 33.34 -18.88
C GLU A 82 -56.86 32.02 -18.28
N GLU A 83 -57.41 30.88 -18.69
CA GLU A 83 -56.94 29.55 -18.29
C GLU A 83 -55.54 29.26 -18.84
N GLU A 84 -55.24 29.66 -20.07
CA GLU A 84 -53.89 29.53 -20.64
C GLU A 84 -52.86 30.37 -19.87
N LEU A 85 -53.21 31.61 -19.51
CA LEU A 85 -52.34 32.48 -18.72
C LEU A 85 -52.09 31.90 -17.32
N GLN A 86 -53.11 31.35 -16.67
CA GLN A 86 -52.94 30.67 -15.38
C GLN A 86 -52.08 29.41 -15.52
N GLN A 87 -52.28 28.61 -16.57
CA GLN A 87 -51.47 27.42 -16.81
C GLN A 87 -50.00 27.78 -17.07
N LYS A 88 -49.71 28.82 -17.86
CA LYS A 88 -48.34 29.32 -18.10
C LYS A 88 -47.66 29.77 -16.81
N ARG A 89 -48.38 30.46 -15.91
CA ARG A 89 -47.86 30.84 -14.59
C ARG A 89 -47.53 29.62 -13.72
N ARG A 90 -48.45 28.66 -13.62
CA ARG A 90 -48.23 27.41 -12.86
C ARG A 90 -47.03 26.63 -13.38
N MET A 91 -46.93 26.44 -14.69
CA MET A 91 -45.79 25.75 -15.32
C MET A 91 -44.46 26.43 -15.03
N HIS A 92 -44.44 27.76 -15.03
CA HIS A 92 -43.23 28.54 -14.73
C HIS A 92 -42.86 28.47 -13.24
N ASP A 93 -43.84 28.51 -12.33
CA ASP A 93 -43.60 28.35 -10.89
C ASP A 93 -43.12 26.93 -10.55
N GLU A 94 -43.70 25.91 -11.19
CA GLU A 94 -43.23 24.52 -11.11
C GLU A 94 -41.79 24.39 -11.64
N SER A 95 -41.47 25.02 -12.76
CA SER A 95 -40.11 25.02 -13.33
C SER A 95 -39.10 25.65 -12.37
N ARG A 96 -39.46 26.77 -11.71
CA ARG A 96 -38.63 27.40 -10.68
C ARG A 96 -38.45 26.51 -9.46
N ALA A 97 -39.52 25.84 -9.01
CA ALA A 97 -39.47 24.92 -7.88
C ALA A 97 -38.56 23.71 -8.18
N ILE A 98 -38.59 23.17 -9.40
CA ILE A 98 -37.71 22.08 -9.85
C ILE A 98 -36.25 22.52 -9.83
N LEU A 99 -35.93 23.69 -10.40
CA LEU A 99 -34.57 24.21 -10.40
C LEU A 99 -34.05 24.45 -8.98
N HIS A 100 -34.88 25.02 -8.10
CA HIS A 100 -34.51 25.19 -6.70
C HIS A 100 -34.26 23.84 -6.01
N SER A 101 -35.13 22.83 -6.23
CA SER A 101 -34.95 21.49 -5.68
C SER A 101 -33.66 20.83 -6.18
N MET A 102 -33.30 21.04 -7.45
CA MET A 102 -32.06 20.55 -8.03
C MET A 102 -30.85 21.20 -7.38
N ASN A 103 -30.82 22.53 -7.28
CA ASN A 103 -29.72 23.27 -6.65
C ASN A 103 -29.52 22.89 -5.18
N VAL A 104 -30.61 22.67 -4.43
CA VAL A 104 -30.50 22.21 -3.03
C VAL A 104 -29.89 20.82 -2.95
N ARG A 105 -30.33 19.89 -3.81
CA ARG A 105 -29.77 18.53 -3.86
C ARG A 105 -28.31 18.55 -4.27
N GLU A 106 -27.94 19.36 -5.25
CA GLU A 106 -26.55 19.54 -5.69
C GLU A 106 -25.69 20.11 -4.56
N SER A 107 -26.13 21.18 -3.90
CA SER A 107 -25.41 21.77 -2.76
C SER A 107 -25.25 20.79 -1.60
N GLN A 108 -26.25 19.96 -1.32
CA GLN A 108 -26.15 18.92 -0.29
C GLN A 108 -25.14 17.84 -0.70
N ALA A 109 -25.18 17.38 -1.96
CA ALA A 109 -24.25 16.40 -2.48
C ALA A 109 -22.80 16.92 -2.48
N GLU A 110 -22.59 18.19 -2.83
CA GLU A 110 -21.27 18.84 -2.75
C GLU A 110 -20.75 18.91 -1.32
N LYS A 111 -21.57 19.37 -0.37
CA LYS A 111 -21.21 19.39 1.06
C LYS A 111 -20.85 18.01 1.59
N GLU A 112 -21.53 16.97 1.13
CA GLU A 112 -21.20 15.61 1.53
C GLU A 112 -19.85 15.14 0.94
N ARG A 113 -19.60 15.42 -0.34
CA ARG A 113 -18.31 15.15 -0.99
C ARG A 113 -17.17 15.88 -0.29
N GLU A 114 -17.37 17.15 0.06
CA GLU A 114 -16.39 17.96 0.77
C GLU A 114 -16.04 17.34 2.13
N ARG A 115 -17.04 16.93 2.92
CA ARG A 115 -16.80 16.23 4.19
C ARG A 115 -16.03 14.93 4.02
N GLN A 116 -16.32 14.17 2.96
CA GLN A 116 -15.59 12.94 2.65
C GLN A 116 -14.14 13.24 2.26
N GLN A 117 -13.91 14.26 1.44
CA GLN A 117 -12.57 14.71 1.05
C GLN A 117 -11.78 15.20 2.27
N GLU A 118 -12.39 16.00 3.15
CA GLU A 118 -11.74 16.50 4.36
C GLU A 118 -11.32 15.36 5.29
N ARG A 119 -12.18 14.35 5.49
CA ARG A 119 -11.82 13.14 6.26
C ARG A 119 -10.62 12.41 5.65
N LEU A 120 -10.63 12.24 4.32
CA LEU A 120 -9.55 11.60 3.59
C LEU A 120 -8.25 12.40 3.67
N GLU A 121 -8.34 13.73 3.61
CA GLU A 121 -7.19 14.62 3.75
C GLU A 121 -6.60 14.57 5.16
N ARG A 122 -7.44 14.60 6.20
CA ARG A 122 -7.01 14.43 7.61
C ARG A 122 -6.25 13.12 7.79
N LEU A 123 -6.77 12.01 7.24
CA LEU A 123 -6.09 10.72 7.28
C LEU A 123 -4.75 10.74 6.52
N LYS A 124 -4.69 11.38 5.34
CA LYS A 124 -3.43 11.55 4.59
C LYS A 124 -2.41 12.35 5.38
N ARG A 125 -2.83 13.44 6.04
CA ARG A 125 -1.95 14.27 6.88
C ARG A 125 -1.42 13.48 8.08
N GLN A 126 -2.28 12.76 8.79
CA GLN A 126 -1.85 11.87 9.89
C GLN A 126 -0.87 10.79 9.43
N LYS A 127 -1.11 10.18 8.27
CA LYS A 127 -0.20 9.18 7.71
C LYS A 127 1.16 9.80 7.36
N ARG A 128 1.18 11.01 6.78
CA ARG A 128 2.42 11.73 6.46
C ARG A 128 3.21 12.05 7.73
N SER A 129 2.58 12.63 8.74
CA SER A 129 3.27 12.97 9.99
C SER A 129 3.85 11.72 10.67
N LEU A 130 3.11 10.62 10.75
CA LEU A 130 3.62 9.37 11.33
C LEU A 130 4.79 8.77 10.53
N MET A 131 4.79 8.91 9.20
CA MET A 131 5.93 8.47 8.40
C MET A 131 7.13 9.39 8.59
N GLU A 132 6.91 10.71 8.62
CA GLU A 132 7.95 11.71 8.88
C GLU A 132 8.60 11.49 10.26
N ASP A 133 7.81 11.21 11.30
CA ASP A 133 8.32 10.91 12.64
C ASP A 133 9.19 9.65 12.63
N ARG A 134 8.73 8.59 11.95
CA ARG A 134 9.49 7.33 11.82
C ARG A 134 10.79 7.52 11.05
N THR A 135 10.77 8.28 9.95
CA THR A 135 11.98 8.54 9.17
C THR A 135 12.95 9.42 9.95
N GLN A 136 12.47 10.44 10.66
CA GLN A 136 13.31 11.26 11.53
C GLN A 136 13.95 10.45 12.66
N GLN A 137 13.20 9.53 13.28
CA GLN A 137 13.75 8.63 14.29
C GLN A 137 14.85 7.73 13.70
N ALA A 138 14.63 7.17 12.50
CA ALA A 138 15.62 6.37 11.81
C ALA A 138 16.88 7.18 11.47
N LEU A 139 16.72 8.41 10.98
CA LEU A 139 17.85 9.31 10.71
C LEU A 139 18.64 9.63 11.97
N LYS A 140 17.98 9.94 13.10
CA LYS A 140 18.67 10.16 14.38
C LYS A 140 19.46 8.94 14.85
N LEU A 141 18.93 7.74 14.68
CA LEU A 141 19.65 6.51 15.01
C LEU A 141 20.87 6.30 14.11
N LEU A 142 20.75 6.59 12.81
CA LEU A 142 21.86 6.54 11.86
C LEU A 142 22.93 7.58 12.18
N GLU A 143 22.54 8.82 12.49
CA GLU A 143 23.45 9.88 12.92
C GLU A 143 24.22 9.48 14.18
N LYS A 144 23.52 8.94 15.18
CA LYS A 144 24.15 8.44 16.41
C LYS A 144 25.10 7.27 16.14
N ALA A 145 24.74 6.35 15.26
CA ALA A 145 25.62 5.24 14.87
C ALA A 145 26.90 5.76 14.19
N LEU A 146 26.77 6.72 13.27
CA LEU A 146 27.90 7.35 12.61
C LEU A 146 28.80 8.14 13.59
N GLU A 147 28.20 8.79 14.58
CA GLU A 147 28.96 9.45 15.64
C GLU A 147 29.76 8.44 16.48
N MET A 148 29.14 7.32 16.87
CA MET A 148 29.84 6.24 17.57
C MET A 148 30.99 5.67 16.73
N ASP A 149 30.77 5.44 15.43
CA ASP A 149 31.82 4.94 14.53
C ASP A 149 33.00 5.91 14.43
N ARG A 150 32.74 7.22 14.40
CA ARG A 150 33.80 8.24 14.42
C ARG A 150 34.62 8.19 15.71
N VAL A 151 33.97 8.08 16.86
CA VAL A 151 34.66 7.96 18.15
C VAL A 151 35.50 6.69 18.20
N LEU A 152 34.94 5.55 17.78
CA LEU A 152 35.67 4.28 17.72
C LEU A 152 36.88 4.36 16.77
N ALA A 153 36.75 5.03 15.63
CA ALA A 153 37.87 5.25 14.72
C ALA A 153 38.98 6.11 15.36
N GLN A 154 38.61 7.20 16.03
CA GLN A 154 39.56 8.05 16.76
C GLN A 154 40.25 7.31 17.91
N ASP A 155 39.51 6.49 18.66
CA ASP A 155 40.09 5.72 19.76
C ASP A 155 41.05 4.64 19.25
N LYS A 156 40.76 4.01 18.11
CA LYS A 156 41.70 3.10 17.44
C LYS A 156 42.97 3.83 17.01
N GLU A 157 42.85 5.00 16.39
CA GLU A 157 44.01 5.80 15.98
C GLU A 157 44.87 6.20 17.19
N ARG A 158 44.25 6.62 18.30
CA ARG A 158 44.95 6.92 19.56
C ARG A 158 45.69 5.70 20.11
N GLN A 159 45.04 4.53 20.10
CA GLN A 159 45.67 3.28 20.56
C GLN A 159 46.85 2.89 19.66
N GLU A 160 46.70 3.00 18.33
CA GLU A 160 47.78 2.73 17.38
C GLU A 160 48.97 3.66 17.59
N LEU A 161 48.71 4.96 17.79
CA LEU A 161 49.77 5.94 18.10
C LEU A 161 50.49 5.58 19.40
N GLN A 162 49.77 5.26 20.47
CA GLN A 162 50.38 4.83 21.73
C GLN A 162 51.26 3.58 21.57
N LEU A 163 50.80 2.60 20.78
CA LEU A 163 51.59 1.40 20.49
C LEU A 163 52.83 1.72 19.67
N ARG A 164 52.73 2.59 18.66
CA ARG A 164 53.89 3.05 17.87
C ARG A 164 54.91 3.77 18.75
N THR A 165 54.48 4.70 19.59
CA THR A 165 55.37 5.40 20.52
C THR A 165 56.07 4.44 21.48
N LYS A 166 55.35 3.47 22.06
CA LYS A 166 55.96 2.43 22.91
C LYS A 166 56.96 1.55 22.15
N LEU A 167 56.66 1.18 20.91
CA LEU A 167 57.59 0.41 20.07
C LEU A 167 58.86 1.20 19.75
N ASP A 168 58.74 2.50 19.49
CA ASP A 168 59.87 3.37 19.20
C ASP A 168 60.72 3.62 20.45
N GLU A 169 60.11 3.81 21.63
CA GLU A 169 60.82 3.85 22.92
C GLU A 169 61.58 2.54 23.19
N MET A 170 60.95 1.39 22.94
CA MET A 170 61.60 0.07 23.09
C MET A 170 62.75 -0.12 22.11
N LYS A 171 62.63 0.38 20.87
CA LYS A 171 63.72 0.37 19.89
C LYS A 171 64.88 1.27 20.32
N LYS A 172 64.59 2.49 20.80
CA LYS A 172 65.61 3.41 21.31
C LYS A 172 66.36 2.80 22.49
N ARG A 173 65.64 2.31 23.51
CA ARG A 173 66.25 1.62 24.66
C ARG A 173 67.07 0.39 24.26
N LYS A 174 66.65 -0.35 23.23
CA LYS A 174 67.43 -1.50 22.71
C LYS A 174 68.67 -1.06 21.92
N GLY A 175 68.63 0.10 21.26
CA GLY A 175 69.78 0.72 20.62
C GLY A 175 70.80 1.23 21.64
N GLU A 176 70.34 1.96 22.65
CA GLU A 176 71.17 2.47 23.76
C GLU A 176 71.85 1.35 24.55
N LYS A 177 71.16 0.22 24.80
CA LYS A 177 71.79 -0.95 25.43
C LYS A 177 72.89 -1.58 24.57
N LYS A 178 72.73 -1.58 23.24
CA LYS A 178 73.78 -2.07 22.34
C LYS A 178 74.95 -1.10 22.29
N GLU A 179 74.71 0.21 22.26
CA GLU A 179 75.79 1.20 22.31
C GLU A 179 76.53 1.16 23.65
N ALA A 180 75.84 0.98 24.78
CA ALA A 180 76.47 0.80 26.09
C ALA A 180 77.29 -0.50 26.19
N GLU A 181 76.80 -1.63 25.68
CA GLU A 181 77.58 -2.88 25.60
C GLU A 181 78.81 -2.73 24.69
N PHE A 182 78.71 -1.99 23.58
CA PHE A 182 79.86 -1.73 22.71
C PHE A 182 80.90 -0.80 23.34
N VAL A 183 80.47 0.19 24.15
CA VAL A 183 81.38 1.07 24.90
C VAL A 183 82.09 0.31 26.03
N GLU A 184 81.39 -0.54 26.79
CA GLU A 184 82.02 -1.35 27.85
C GLU A 184 83.04 -2.37 27.34
N ILE A 185 82.91 -2.85 26.10
CA ILE A 185 83.85 -3.84 25.52
C ILE A 185 85.15 -3.18 25.03
N ILE A 186 85.15 -1.89 24.68
CA ILE A 186 86.34 -1.20 24.17
C ILE A 186 87.30 -0.84 25.31
N ASP A 187 86.79 -0.45 26.48
CA ASP A 187 87.61 -0.02 27.62
C ASP A 187 88.32 -1.17 28.36
N LEU A 188 88.03 -2.43 28.02
CA LEU A 188 88.65 -3.61 28.64
C LEU A 188 89.83 -4.21 27.84
N LYS A 189 90.26 -3.58 26.73
CA LYS A 189 91.37 -4.09 25.90
C LYS A 189 92.72 -3.41 26.11
N GLU A 190 92.82 -2.42 26.99
CA GLU A 190 94.09 -1.81 27.39
C GLU A 190 94.40 -2.09 28.86
N LYS A 191 95.00 -3.25 29.13
CA LYS A 191 95.88 -3.52 30.28
C LYS A 191 96.63 -4.82 30.09
#